data_AF-A0A932R435-F1
#
_entry.id   AF-A0A932R435-F1
#
_cell.length_a   1.000
_cell.length_b   1.000
_cell.length_c   1.000
_cell.angle_alpha   90.00
_cell.angle_beta   90.00
_cell.angle_gamma   90.00
#
_symmetry.space_group_name_H-M   'P 1'
#
loop_
_entity.id
_entity.type
_entity.pdbx_description
1 polymer ?
#
loop_
_entity_poly.entity_id
_entity_poly.type
_entity_poly.pdbx_seq_one_letter_code
_entity_poly.pdbx_strand_id
1 'polypeptide(L)' 'KTHTSSELKQKFPFLQRVFWGREGIWSRGYCVSSVGLNETEILAYVEYQSKEDSGQLKFKF' A
#
# COMPACT_ATOMS: atom_id res chain seq x y z
N LYS A 1 -2.42 -10.01 -3.35
CA LYS A 1 -2.53 -9.08 -2.19
C LYS A 1 -3.41 -9.65 -1.06
N THR A 2 -4.56 -10.24 -1.36
CA THR A 2 -5.49 -10.78 -0.33
C THR A 2 -4.96 -12.00 0.42
N HIS A 3 -4.46 -13.01 -0.29
CA HIS A 3 -3.91 -14.22 0.35
C HIS A 3 -2.76 -13.88 1.32
N THR A 4 -1.78 -13.09 0.85
CA THR A 4 -0.65 -12.67 1.69
C THR A 4 -1.06 -11.79 2.87
N SER A 5 -2.12 -10.98 2.73
CA SER A 5 -2.70 -10.22 3.84
C SER A 5 -3.27 -11.16 4.93
N SER A 6 -3.97 -12.22 4.53
CA SER A 6 -4.51 -13.23 5.47
C SER A 6 -3.39 -13.99 6.18
N GLU A 7 -2.41 -14.48 5.42
CA GLU A 7 -1.27 -15.24 5.95
C GLU A 7 -0.43 -14.41 6.94
N LEU A 8 -0.19 -13.13 6.63
CA LEU A 8 0.54 -12.23 7.54
C LEU A 8 -0.23 -12.00 8.85
N LYS A 9 -1.56 -11.81 8.79
CA LYS A 9 -2.41 -11.65 9.98
C LYS A 9 -2.47 -12.91 10.84
N GLN A 10 -2.36 -14.09 10.24
CA GLN A 10 -2.29 -15.37 10.96
C GLN A 10 -0.91 -15.57 11.60
N LYS A 11 0.16 -15.33 10.84
CA LYS A 11 1.55 -15.50 11.31
C LYS A 11 1.94 -14.48 12.38
N PHE A 12 1.42 -13.26 12.29
CA PHE A 12 1.74 -12.15 13.17
C PHE A 12 0.46 -11.53 13.75
N PRO A 13 -0.10 -12.11 14.83
CA PRO A 13 -1.39 -11.68 15.40
C PRO A 13 -1.44 -10.19 15.80
N PHE A 14 -0.29 -9.60 16.15
CA PHE A 14 -0.23 -8.17 16.49
C PHE A 14 -0.63 -7.25 15.32
N LEU A 15 -0.49 -7.70 14.06
CA LEU A 15 -0.90 -6.94 12.87
C LEU A 15 -2.42 -6.71 12.84
N GLN A 16 -3.21 -7.60 13.45
CA GLN A 16 -4.66 -7.40 13.53
C GLN A 16 -5.03 -6.18 14.38
N ARG A 17 -4.22 -5.87 15.40
CA ARG A 17 -4.41 -4.68 16.25
C ARG A 17 -3.93 -3.43 15.54
N VAL A 18 -2.75 -3.49 14.91
CA VAL A 18 -2.16 -2.33 14.21
C VAL A 18 -3.02 -1.87 13.03
N PHE A 19 -3.61 -2.80 12.29
CA PHE A 19 -4.46 -2.52 11.13
C PHE A 19 -5.96 -2.59 11.46
N TRP A 20 -6.34 -2.49 12.73
CA TRP A 20 -7.74 -2.50 13.13
C TRP A 20 -8.52 -1.34 12.47
N GLY A 21 -9.67 -1.63 11.87
CA GLY A 21 -10.48 -0.63 11.14
C GLY A 21 -9.97 -0.28 9.74
N ARG A 22 -8.90 -0.92 9.24
CA ARG A 22 -8.45 -0.82 7.84
C ARG A 22 -8.87 -2.06 7.05
N GLU A 23 -9.23 -1.88 5.79
CA GLU A 23 -9.66 -2.98 4.90
C GLU A 23 -8.53 -3.98 4.57
N GLY A 24 -7.27 -3.61 4.78
CA GLY A 24 -6.12 -4.47 4.48
C GLY A 24 -4.79 -3.94 5.02
N ILE A 25 -3.75 -4.78 4.91
CA ILE A 25 -2.36 -4.42 5.23
C ILE A 25 -1.72 -3.61 4.11
N TRP A 26 -2.09 -3.90 2.86
CA TRP A 26 -1.51 -3.27 1.67
C TRP A 26 -2.30 -2.03 1.27
N SER A 27 -1.60 -1.02 0.73
CA SER A 27 -2.18 0.11 0.00
C SER A 27 -3.13 -0.38 -1.10
N ARG A 28 -4.08 0.47 -1.54
CA ARG A 28 -5.00 0.08 -2.62
C ARG A 28 -4.28 -0.09 -3.96
N GLY A 29 -3.40 0.84 -4.32
CA GLY A 29 -2.62 0.77 -5.56
C GLY A 29 -1.53 -0.29 -5.58
N TYR A 30 -0.95 -0.51 -6.77
CA TYR A 30 0.27 -1.27 -6.98
C TYR A 30 1.04 -0.70 -8.19
N CYS A 31 2.35 -0.91 -8.21
CA CYS A 31 3.21 -0.55 -9.34
C CYS A 31 3.80 -1.83 -9.94
N VAL A 32 3.79 -1.94 -11.27
CA VAL A 32 4.33 -3.08 -12.02
C VAL A 32 5.07 -2.56 -13.25
N SER A 33 6.25 -3.12 -13.53
CA SER A 33 7.01 -2.85 -14.75
C SER A 33 7.62 -4.14 -15.27
N SER A 34 7.55 -4.37 -16.58
CA SER A 34 8.10 -5.53 -17.26
C SER A 34 9.58 -5.35 -17.62
N VAL A 35 10.03 -4.10 -17.82
CA VAL A 35 11.42 -3.73 -18.08
C VAL A 35 11.67 -2.34 -17.47
N GLY A 36 12.52 -2.27 -16.45
CA GLY A 36 13.23 -1.08 -15.99
C GLY A 36 12.39 0.12 -15.55
N LEU A 37 11.73 0.03 -14.39
CA LEU A 37 11.54 1.24 -13.56
C LEU A 37 12.87 1.58 -12.90
N ASN A 38 13.28 2.84 -12.99
CA ASN A 38 14.42 3.33 -12.22
C ASN A 38 13.99 3.70 -10.79
N GLU A 39 14.97 3.87 -9.91
CA GLU A 39 14.72 4.19 -8.49
C GLU A 39 13.86 5.45 -8.32
N THR A 40 14.12 6.50 -9.11
CA THR A 40 13.38 7.76 -9.07
C THR A 40 11.89 7.56 -9.33
N GLU A 41 11.53 6.71 -10.30
CA GLU A 41 10.13 6.43 -10.64
C GLU A 41 9.44 5.60 -9.55
N ILE A 42 10.14 4.65 -8.94
CA ILE A 42 9.61 3.86 -7.82
C ILE A 42 9.37 4.76 -6.61
N LEU A 43 10.32 5.64 -6.29
CA LEU A 43 10.19 6.59 -5.19
C LEU A 43 9.03 7.56 -5.42
N ALA A 44 8.88 8.06 -6.66
CA ALA A 44 7.75 8.91 -7.03
C ALA A 44 6.40 8.18 -6.85
N TYR A 45 6.32 6.90 -7.23
CA TYR A 45 5.11 6.09 -7.00
C TYR A 45 4.82 5.90 -5.50
N VAL A 46 5.85 5.59 -4.70
CA VAL A 46 5.69 5.41 -3.25
C VAL A 46 5.23 6.70 -2.57
N GLU A 47 5.81 7.85 -2.94
CA GLU A 47 5.39 9.15 -2.41
C GLU A 47 3.95 9.48 -2.79
N TYR A 48 3.58 9.26 -4.06
CA TYR A 48 2.21 9.44 -4.53
C TYR A 48 1.22 8.55 -3.76
N GLN A 49 1.50 7.25 -3.63
CA GLN A 49 0.64 6.31 -2.91
C GLN A 49 0.51 6.67 -1.43
N SER A 50 1.59 7.17 -0.80
CA SER A 50 1.56 7.65 0.59
C SER A 50 0.66 8.86 0.77
N LYS A 51 0.64 9.80 -0.19
CA LYS A 51 -0.25 10.97 -0.17
C LYS A 51 -1.72 10.57 -0.41
N GLU A 52 -1.97 9.55 -1.24
CA GLU A 52 -3.32 9.00 -1.46
C GLU A 52 -3.84 8.32 -0.19
N ASP A 53 -3.05 7.41 0.38
CA ASP A 53 -3.46 6.61 1.55
C ASP A 53 -3.62 7.45 2.83
N SER A 54 -2.89 8.57 2.93
CA SER A 54 -3.04 9.54 4.04
C SER A 54 -4.19 10.52 3.84
N GLY A 55 -4.88 10.49 2.68
CA GLY A 55 -5.95 11.43 2.35
C GLY A 55 -5.46 12.86 2.11
N GLN A 56 -4.16 13.07 1.91
CA GLN A 56 -3.56 14.38 1.62
C GLN A 56 -3.84 14.84 0.19
N LEU A 57 -4.12 13.89 -0.72
CA LEU A 57 -4.52 14.21 -2.08
C LEU A 57 -5.98 14.68 -2.11
N LYS A 58 -6.12 15.99 -2.37
CA LYS A 58 -7.43 16.62 -2.62
C LYS A 58 -7.78 16.41 -4.08
N PHE A 59 -8.84 15.66 -4.35
CA PHE A 59 -9.45 15.63 -5.69
C PHE A 59 -9.86 17.06 -6.07
N LYS A 60 -9.19 17.64 -7.07
CA LYS A 60 -9.70 18.83 -7.74
C LYS A 60 -10.69 18.36 -8.80
N PHE A 61 -11.96 18.75 -8.64
CA PHE A 61 -12.95 18.71 -9.70
C PHE A 61 -12.68 19.80 -10.74
#